data_AF-A0A4Q1D263-F1
#
_entry.id   AF-A0A4Q1D263-F1
#
_cell.length_a   1.000
_cell.length_b   1.000
_cell.length_c   1.000
_cell.angle_alpha   90.00
_cell.angle_beta   90.00
_cell.angle_gamma   90.00
#
_symmetry.space_group_name_H-M   'P 1'
#
loop_
_entity.id
_entity.type
_entity.pdbx_description
1 polymer ?
#
loop_
_entity_poly.entity_id
_entity_poly.type
_entity_poly.pdbx_seq_one_letter_code
_entity_poly.pdbx_strand_id
1 'polypeptide(L)'
;MIIRTLLLLMLSYTTITAMAQGGSDNKNLYESGKAFMYKGDYENAVLVLNRASKQDPGNMAIQEDLAYTYYLKKDYANAIEASKKLIGHKNADASSYKMLGMCYKAIAEYKECEKLYKKALKQFPKSGVLYNEFGELYAMQSNLDEAIRYWEKGIEVDPNISTNYYNASRYYDNKNNLLWSVIYGELFLNLESLSDRTVIMKNIVTDNYKALLANPGMLKGYETQGSPFTKAVAGVLAKHLDLLSEGITPESLTTVRTRFVLDWFNQYAAQYPFRLFDHQRQLLQEGLFDAYNQWLFTAAASPDAYQTWVSAHSQENENFLKLQRSRVFKVPENQHYEH
;
A
#
# COMPACT_ATOMS: atom_id res chain seq x y z
N MET A 1 19.64 5.77 98.07
CA MET A 1 18.22 5.74 98.47
C MET A 1 17.39 5.84 97.20
N ILE A 2 16.49 4.88 97.00
CA ILE A 2 15.73 4.55 95.77
C ILE A 2 14.85 5.71 95.30
N ILE A 3 14.58 5.81 93.97
CA ILE A 3 13.31 6.19 93.28
C ILE A 3 13.62 6.22 91.75
N ARG A 4 13.37 5.15 90.97
CA ARG A 4 12.19 4.91 90.09
C ARG A 4 11.54 6.18 89.53
N THR A 5 11.57 6.42 88.20
CA THR A 5 10.35 6.44 87.34
C THR A 5 10.60 6.85 85.88
N LEU A 6 9.87 6.11 85.00
CA LEU A 6 9.15 6.52 83.78
C LEU A 6 9.90 6.90 82.49
N LEU A 7 9.79 5.98 81.52
CA LEU A 7 9.92 6.21 80.07
C LEU A 7 8.90 7.26 79.59
N LEU A 8 9.36 8.20 78.78
CA LEU A 8 8.55 9.10 77.95
C LEU A 8 8.95 8.90 76.48
N LEU A 9 7.97 8.52 75.66
CA LEU A 9 8.06 8.33 74.22
C LEU A 9 8.40 9.65 73.51
N MET A 10 9.42 9.63 72.66
CA MET A 10 9.72 10.72 71.72
C MET A 10 8.82 10.63 70.48
N LEU A 11 7.94 11.63 70.32
CA LEU A 11 7.23 11.91 69.07
C LEU A 11 8.02 12.97 68.30
N SER A 12 8.73 12.54 67.25
CA SER A 12 9.41 13.43 66.31
C SER A 12 8.40 14.05 65.33
N TYR A 13 8.26 15.37 65.36
CA TYR A 13 7.56 16.14 64.34
C TYR A 13 8.35 16.09 63.02
N THR A 14 7.70 15.66 61.94
CA THR A 14 8.16 15.99 60.58
C THR A 14 7.03 16.72 59.86
N THR A 15 7.29 17.98 59.54
CA THR A 15 6.46 18.82 58.69
C THR A 15 6.59 18.33 57.25
N ILE A 16 5.52 17.75 56.70
CA ILE A 16 5.45 17.45 55.26
C ILE A 16 5.24 18.78 54.55
N THR A 17 6.32 19.35 54.00
CA THR A 17 6.21 20.39 53.00
C THR A 17 5.76 19.74 51.71
N ALA A 18 4.56 20.08 51.26
CA ALA A 18 4.06 19.71 49.95
C ALA A 18 4.92 20.41 48.88
N MET A 19 5.88 19.69 48.32
CA MET A 19 6.52 20.10 47.08
C MET A 19 5.51 19.88 45.95
N ALA A 20 4.96 20.98 45.45
CA ALA A 20 4.34 21.02 44.15
C ALA A 20 5.36 20.54 43.11
N GLN A 21 5.18 19.33 42.58
CA GLN A 21 5.86 18.86 41.38
C GLN A 21 5.29 19.60 40.17
N GLY A 22 5.64 20.89 40.06
CA GLY A 22 5.63 21.62 38.81
C GLY A 22 6.91 21.30 38.05
N GLY A 23 6.86 20.31 37.16
CA GLY A 23 7.96 20.06 36.20
C GLY A 23 8.13 18.59 35.83
N SER A 24 7.84 18.28 34.56
CA SER A 24 8.31 17.15 33.73
C SER A 24 7.31 16.11 33.20
N ASP A 25 6.00 16.29 33.34
CA ASP A 25 5.01 15.47 32.61
C ASP A 25 4.60 16.08 31.26
N ASN A 26 5.56 16.68 30.54
CA ASN A 26 5.34 17.14 29.17
C ASN A 26 5.43 15.95 28.20
N LYS A 27 4.65 14.90 28.48
CA LYS A 27 4.39 13.82 27.52
C LYS A 27 3.81 14.49 26.29
N ASN A 28 4.53 14.41 25.17
CA ASN A 28 4.13 15.07 23.93
C ASN A 28 2.65 14.73 23.65
N LEU A 29 1.77 15.73 23.79
CA LEU A 29 0.32 15.54 23.67
C LEU A 29 -0.03 14.97 22.30
N TYR A 30 0.70 15.38 21.27
CA TYR A 30 0.50 14.86 19.93
C TYR A 30 0.78 13.36 19.85
N GLU A 31 1.90 12.89 20.40
CA GLU A 31 2.22 11.46 20.45
C GLU A 31 1.22 10.66 21.29
N SER A 32 0.72 11.24 22.39
CA SER A 32 -0.31 10.61 23.21
C SER A 32 -1.64 10.51 22.45
N GLY A 33 -2.02 11.54 21.69
CA GLY A 33 -3.19 11.54 20.82
C GLY A 33 -3.10 10.47 19.74
N LYS A 34 -1.97 10.38 19.03
CA LYS A 34 -1.71 9.31 18.05
C LYS A 34 -1.78 7.93 18.68
N ALA A 35 -1.24 7.74 19.89
CA ALA A 35 -1.29 6.46 20.57
C ALA A 35 -2.73 6.01 20.90
N PHE A 36 -3.61 6.93 21.29
CA PHE A 36 -5.03 6.62 21.44
C PHE A 36 -5.70 6.30 20.10
N MET A 37 -5.39 7.06 19.04
CA MET A 37 -5.90 6.83 17.68
C MET A 37 -5.54 5.42 17.19
N TYR A 38 -4.28 5.00 17.33
CA TYR A 38 -3.84 3.66 16.92
C TYR A 38 -4.45 2.52 17.74
N LYS A 39 -4.87 2.79 18.98
CA LYS A 39 -5.61 1.83 19.82
C LYS A 39 -7.11 1.76 19.49
N GLY A 40 -7.61 2.63 18.62
CA GLY A 40 -9.03 2.76 18.31
C GLY A 40 -9.84 3.53 19.34
N ASP A 41 -9.18 4.17 20.32
CA ASP A 41 -9.83 5.01 21.34
C ASP A 41 -9.99 6.44 20.80
N TYR A 42 -10.92 6.60 19.87
CA TYR A 42 -11.08 7.84 19.12
C TYR A 42 -11.60 8.99 19.99
N GLU A 43 -12.39 8.68 21.03
CA GLU A 43 -12.84 9.64 22.05
C GLU A 43 -11.65 10.34 22.72
N ASN A 44 -10.74 9.57 23.30
CA ASN A 44 -9.57 10.12 23.98
C ASN A 44 -8.57 10.72 23.00
N ALA A 45 -8.42 10.13 21.82
CA ALA A 45 -7.58 10.68 20.75
C ALA A 45 -8.02 12.10 20.38
N VAL A 46 -9.31 12.32 20.11
CA VAL A 46 -9.87 13.66 19.80
C VAL A 46 -9.62 14.64 20.95
N LEU A 47 -9.84 14.23 22.20
CA LEU A 47 -9.65 15.10 23.36
C LEU A 47 -8.19 15.55 23.49
N VAL A 48 -7.25 14.62 23.35
CA VAL A 48 -5.82 14.90 23.49
C VAL A 48 -5.28 15.66 22.27
N LEU A 49 -5.67 15.29 21.05
CA LEU A 49 -5.29 16.00 19.82
C LEU A 49 -5.81 17.43 19.78
N ASN A 50 -7.02 17.69 20.29
CA ASN A 50 -7.52 19.06 20.44
C ASN A 50 -6.68 19.89 21.42
N ARG A 51 -6.18 19.28 22.51
CA ARG A 51 -5.25 19.97 23.44
C ARG A 51 -3.90 20.23 22.77
N ALA A 52 -3.38 19.27 22.01
CA ALA A 52 -2.15 19.43 21.23
C ALA A 52 -2.30 20.56 20.19
N SER A 53 -3.41 20.60 19.46
CA SER A 53 -3.73 21.65 18.49
C SER A 53 -3.84 23.04 19.13
N LYS A 54 -4.26 23.15 20.40
CA LYS A 54 -4.28 24.44 21.10
C LYS A 54 -2.87 24.93 21.47
N GLN A 55 -1.95 24.01 21.74
CA GLN A 55 -0.55 24.34 22.03
C GLN A 55 0.24 24.71 20.77
N ASP A 56 -0.06 24.04 19.66
CA ASP A 56 0.58 24.30 18.38
C ASP A 56 -0.46 24.39 17.24
N PRO A 57 -1.17 25.53 17.10
CA PRO A 57 -2.22 25.70 16.11
C PRO A 57 -1.75 25.64 14.65
N GLY A 58 -0.45 25.84 14.40
CA GLY A 58 0.13 25.86 13.05
C GLY A 58 0.59 24.49 12.56
N ASN A 59 0.54 23.47 13.41
CA ASN A 59 1.02 22.13 13.07
C ASN A 59 -0.01 21.36 12.23
N MET A 60 0.25 21.27 10.93
CA MET A 60 -0.64 20.57 10.00
C MET A 60 -0.79 19.08 10.34
N ALA A 61 0.27 18.41 10.82
CA ALA A 61 0.19 16.99 11.15
C ALA A 61 -0.80 16.72 12.29
N ILE A 62 -0.88 17.62 13.29
CA ILE A 62 -1.90 17.54 14.35
C ILE A 62 -3.30 17.72 13.77
N GLN A 63 -3.49 18.67 12.85
CA GLN A 63 -4.79 18.93 12.21
C GLN A 63 -5.22 17.75 11.32
N GLU A 64 -4.29 17.16 10.58
CA GLU A 64 -4.49 15.97 9.75
C GLU A 64 -4.92 14.78 10.60
N ASP A 65 -4.19 14.47 11.68
CA ASP A 65 -4.54 13.38 12.58
C ASP A 65 -5.87 13.65 13.30
N LEU A 66 -6.18 14.90 13.65
CA LEU A 66 -7.47 15.26 14.24
C LEU A 66 -8.63 15.04 13.26
N ALA A 67 -8.49 15.51 12.01
CA ALA A 67 -9.48 15.29 10.96
C ALA A 67 -9.69 13.79 10.69
N TYR A 68 -8.59 13.03 10.62
CA TYR A 68 -8.63 11.58 10.42
C TYR A 68 -9.28 10.86 11.61
N THR A 69 -8.99 11.28 12.84
CA THR A 69 -9.61 10.70 14.04
C THR A 69 -11.12 10.96 14.06
N TYR A 70 -11.57 12.15 13.69
CA TYR A 70 -13.00 12.43 13.52
C TYR A 70 -13.63 11.53 12.45
N TYR A 71 -12.95 11.33 11.33
CA TYR A 71 -13.39 10.42 10.28
C TYR A 71 -13.51 8.96 10.78
N LEU A 72 -12.49 8.45 11.48
CA LEU A 72 -12.50 7.09 12.05
C LEU A 72 -13.62 6.89 13.09
N LYS A 73 -13.92 7.93 13.86
CA LYS A 73 -15.05 7.98 14.80
C LYS A 73 -16.43 8.06 14.10
N LYS A 74 -16.46 8.26 12.77
CA LYS A 74 -17.66 8.54 11.98
C LYS A 74 -18.34 9.87 12.33
N ASP A 75 -17.61 10.77 12.99
CA ASP A 75 -18.02 12.15 13.20
C ASP A 75 -17.67 12.99 11.97
N TYR A 76 -18.36 12.71 10.87
CA TYR A 76 -18.06 13.30 9.58
C TYR A 76 -18.28 14.81 9.55
N ALA A 77 -19.16 15.35 10.40
CA ALA A 77 -19.37 16.80 10.49
C ALA A 77 -18.10 17.52 10.97
N ASN A 78 -17.51 17.06 12.08
CA ASN A 78 -16.25 17.63 12.57
C ASN A 78 -15.06 17.29 11.66
N ALA A 79 -15.05 16.10 11.03
CA ALA A 79 -14.01 15.73 10.08
C ALA A 79 -14.00 16.66 8.86
N ILE A 80 -15.17 17.00 8.30
CA ILE A 80 -15.31 17.94 7.18
C ILE A 80 -14.83 19.34 7.57
N GLU A 81 -15.24 19.85 8.73
CA GLU A 81 -14.82 21.17 9.19
C GLU A 81 -13.31 21.26 9.45
N ALA A 82 -12.71 20.23 10.04
CA ALA A 82 -11.26 20.14 10.21
C ALA A 82 -10.55 20.06 8.84
N SER A 83 -11.06 19.27 7.90
CA SER A 83 -10.46 19.10 6.57
C SER A 83 -10.58 20.35 5.70
N LYS A 84 -11.66 21.13 5.83
CA LYS A 84 -11.79 22.44 5.18
C LYS A 84 -10.69 23.42 5.65
N LYS A 85 -10.29 23.36 6.92
CA LYS A 85 -9.18 24.17 7.44
C LYS A 85 -7.85 23.74 6.85
N LEU A 86 -7.63 22.42 6.69
CA LEU A 86 -6.42 21.88 6.04
C LEU A 86 -6.25 22.44 4.62
N ILE A 87 -7.28 22.34 3.78
CA ILE A 87 -7.20 22.85 2.40
C ILE A 87 -7.11 24.39 2.30
N GLY A 88 -7.48 25.11 3.37
CA GLY A 88 -7.36 26.56 3.45
C GLY A 88 -5.98 27.03 3.92
N HIS A 89 -5.13 26.11 4.38
CA HIS A 89 -3.79 26.43 4.86
C HIS A 89 -2.81 26.63 3.70
N LYS A 90 -1.81 27.50 3.88
CA LYS A 90 -0.81 27.85 2.84
C LYS A 90 0.04 26.65 2.38
N ASN A 91 0.16 25.63 3.21
CA ASN A 91 0.92 24.41 2.94
C ASN A 91 0.01 23.24 2.52
N ALA A 92 -1.25 23.50 2.16
CA ALA A 92 -2.15 22.46 1.70
C ALA A 92 -1.54 21.69 0.52
N ASP A 93 -1.69 20.38 0.56
CA ASP A 93 -1.11 19.44 -0.39
C ASP A 93 -2.18 18.42 -0.85
N ALA A 94 -1.79 17.44 -1.67
CA ALA A 94 -2.70 16.38 -2.12
C ALA A 94 -3.38 15.63 -0.95
N SER A 95 -2.66 15.38 0.15
CA SER A 95 -3.18 14.67 1.33
C SER A 95 -4.30 15.47 2.02
N SER A 96 -4.15 16.79 2.06
CA SER A 96 -5.17 17.71 2.59
C SER A 96 -6.50 17.61 1.83
N TYR A 97 -6.44 17.55 0.49
CA TYR A 97 -7.63 17.39 -0.36
C TYR A 97 -8.22 15.98 -0.28
N LYS A 98 -7.36 14.94 -0.21
CA LYS A 98 -7.78 13.56 0.03
C LYS A 98 -8.62 13.45 1.31
N MET A 99 -8.20 14.06 2.42
CA MET A 99 -8.93 13.97 3.69
C MET A 99 -10.38 14.48 3.57
N LEU A 100 -10.58 15.65 2.97
CA LEU A 100 -11.92 16.19 2.75
C LEU A 100 -12.74 15.32 1.77
N GLY A 101 -12.09 14.81 0.73
CA GLY A 101 -12.74 13.94 -0.25
C GLY A 101 -13.17 12.59 0.32
N MET A 102 -12.37 11.98 1.21
CA MET A 102 -12.75 10.80 2.00
C MET A 102 -14.02 11.07 2.82
N CYS A 103 -14.10 12.23 3.48
CA CYS A 103 -15.28 12.61 4.23
C CYS A 103 -16.52 12.73 3.33
N TYR A 104 -16.41 13.41 2.18
CA TYR A 104 -17.52 13.52 1.24
C TYR A 104 -17.97 12.16 0.68
N LYS A 105 -17.02 11.26 0.35
CA LYS A 105 -17.34 9.88 -0.06
C LYS A 105 -18.11 9.13 1.03
N ALA A 106 -17.70 9.25 2.30
CA ALA A 106 -18.33 8.55 3.41
C ALA A 106 -19.78 8.98 3.69
N ILE A 107 -20.15 10.23 3.36
CA ILE A 107 -21.54 10.72 3.45
C ILE A 107 -22.26 10.73 2.09
N ALA A 108 -21.71 10.06 1.08
CA ALA A 108 -22.24 9.98 -0.28
C ALA A 108 -22.47 11.35 -0.99
N GLU A 109 -21.74 12.40 -0.59
CA GLU A 109 -21.73 13.71 -1.24
C GLU A 109 -20.80 13.69 -2.48
N TYR A 110 -21.08 12.79 -3.41
CA TYR A 110 -20.21 12.50 -4.56
C TYR A 110 -20.00 13.69 -5.48
N LYS A 111 -21.02 14.55 -5.65
CA LYS A 111 -20.92 15.77 -6.47
C LYS A 111 -19.93 16.77 -5.90
N GLU A 112 -19.91 16.95 -4.59
CA GLU A 112 -18.96 17.86 -3.93
C GLU A 112 -17.55 17.26 -3.90
N CYS A 113 -17.45 15.93 -3.71
CA CYS A 113 -16.18 15.20 -3.84
C CYS A 113 -15.57 15.36 -5.24
N GLU A 114 -16.37 15.21 -6.30
CA GLU A 114 -15.92 15.37 -7.68
C GLU A 114 -15.42 16.79 -7.96
N LYS A 115 -16.16 17.82 -7.53
CA LYS A 115 -15.73 19.23 -7.65
C LYS A 115 -14.42 19.46 -6.91
N LEU A 116 -14.28 18.89 -5.71
CA LEU A 116 -13.08 19.00 -4.89
C LEU A 116 -11.87 18.37 -5.61
N TYR A 117 -11.97 17.13 -6.08
CA TYR A 117 -10.86 16.46 -6.76
C TYR A 117 -10.52 17.09 -8.11
N LYS A 118 -11.50 17.60 -8.87
CA LYS A 118 -11.24 18.42 -10.07
C LYS A 118 -10.44 19.68 -9.72
N LYS A 119 -10.77 20.37 -8.62
CA LYS A 119 -10.00 21.54 -8.15
C LYS A 119 -8.60 21.14 -7.66
N ALA A 120 -8.48 20.02 -6.96
CA ALA A 120 -7.22 19.52 -6.43
C ALA A 120 -6.25 19.15 -7.56
N LEU A 121 -6.71 18.43 -8.58
CA LEU A 121 -5.88 18.02 -9.72
C LEU A 121 -5.45 19.18 -10.61
N LYS A 122 -6.19 20.30 -10.63
CA LYS A 122 -5.71 21.54 -11.28
C LYS A 122 -4.46 22.12 -10.56
N GLN A 123 -4.36 21.93 -9.25
CA GLN A 123 -3.23 22.41 -8.45
C GLN A 123 -2.10 21.38 -8.38
N PHE A 124 -2.44 20.09 -8.32
CA PHE A 124 -1.50 18.98 -8.18
C PHE A 124 -1.68 17.97 -9.33
N PRO A 125 -1.38 18.35 -10.58
CA PRO A 125 -1.68 17.54 -11.76
C PRO A 125 -0.87 16.24 -11.85
N LYS A 126 0.18 16.08 -11.02
CA LYS A 126 1.02 14.89 -10.92
C LYS A 126 0.79 14.07 -9.65
N SER A 127 -0.31 14.31 -8.93
CA SER A 127 -0.58 13.57 -7.69
C SER A 127 -1.27 12.24 -7.99
N GLY A 128 -0.50 11.14 -7.99
CA GLY A 128 -1.07 9.79 -8.13
C GLY A 128 -2.06 9.44 -7.03
N VAL A 129 -1.90 10.02 -5.83
CA VAL A 129 -2.85 9.88 -4.72
C VAL A 129 -4.21 10.48 -5.08
N LEU A 130 -4.26 11.70 -5.64
CA LEU A 130 -5.54 12.31 -6.02
C LEU A 130 -6.21 11.57 -7.17
N TYR A 131 -5.45 11.10 -8.15
CA TYR A 131 -5.99 10.22 -9.20
C TYR A 131 -6.55 8.93 -8.61
N ASN A 132 -5.88 8.33 -7.62
CA ASN A 132 -6.37 7.14 -6.94
C ASN A 132 -7.74 7.37 -6.31
N GLU A 133 -7.83 8.43 -5.51
CA GLU A 133 -9.03 8.82 -4.78
C GLU A 133 -10.19 9.16 -5.70
N PHE A 134 -9.89 9.75 -6.87
CA PHE A 134 -10.88 10.07 -7.87
C PHE A 134 -11.40 8.81 -8.58
N GLY A 135 -10.52 7.86 -8.91
CA GLY A 135 -10.95 6.56 -9.41
C GLY A 135 -11.84 5.82 -8.40
N GLU A 136 -11.49 5.87 -7.11
CA GLU A 136 -12.33 5.28 -6.05
C GLU A 136 -13.72 5.94 -5.96
N LEU A 137 -13.80 7.26 -6.12
CA LEU A 137 -15.08 7.98 -6.18
C LEU A 137 -15.99 7.46 -7.31
N TYR A 138 -15.44 7.19 -8.49
CA TYR A 138 -16.21 6.61 -9.60
C TYR A 138 -16.57 5.14 -9.35
N ALA A 139 -15.67 4.36 -8.74
CA ALA A 139 -15.95 2.98 -8.35
C ALA A 139 -17.10 2.89 -7.33
N MET A 140 -17.16 3.80 -6.35
CA MET A 140 -18.27 3.90 -5.38
C MET A 140 -19.61 4.27 -6.04
N GLN A 141 -19.58 4.86 -7.24
CA GLN A 141 -20.75 5.14 -8.07
C GLN A 141 -21.03 4.00 -9.07
N SER A 142 -20.39 2.84 -8.91
CA SER A 142 -20.46 1.69 -9.81
C SER A 142 -19.99 1.98 -11.25
N ASN A 143 -19.24 3.06 -11.46
CA ASN A 143 -18.67 3.42 -12.76
C ASN A 143 -17.20 2.98 -12.83
N LEU A 144 -16.99 1.67 -12.95
CA LEU A 144 -15.64 1.08 -12.98
C LEU A 144 -14.85 1.46 -14.25
N ASP A 145 -15.53 1.71 -15.37
CA ASP A 145 -14.88 2.05 -16.63
C ASP A 145 -14.29 3.47 -16.62
N GLU A 146 -14.89 4.41 -15.88
CA GLU A 146 -14.21 5.68 -15.60
C GLU A 146 -13.16 5.53 -14.48
N ALA A 147 -13.41 4.68 -13.47
CA ALA A 147 -12.47 4.48 -12.37
C ALA A 147 -11.08 4.03 -12.84
N ILE A 148 -11.02 3.07 -13.77
CA ILE A 148 -9.75 2.56 -14.31
C ILE A 148 -8.93 3.68 -14.97
N ARG A 149 -9.58 4.58 -15.72
CA ARG A 149 -8.90 5.70 -16.40
C ARG A 149 -8.16 6.60 -15.41
N TYR A 150 -8.76 6.85 -14.24
CA TYR A 150 -8.12 7.63 -13.19
C TYR A 150 -6.98 6.85 -12.51
N TRP A 151 -7.17 5.56 -12.21
CA TRP A 151 -6.10 4.76 -11.61
C TRP A 151 -4.88 4.65 -12.52
N GLU A 152 -5.09 4.45 -13.82
CA GLU A 152 -4.02 4.40 -14.80
C GLU A 152 -3.37 5.75 -15.04
N LYS A 153 -4.17 6.84 -15.06
CA LYS A 153 -3.57 8.18 -15.08
C LYS A 153 -2.71 8.43 -13.84
N GLY A 154 -3.12 7.90 -12.68
CA GLY A 154 -2.34 7.92 -11.45
C GLY A 154 -1.03 7.15 -11.58
N ILE A 155 -1.05 5.96 -12.20
CA ILE A 155 0.17 5.18 -12.53
C ILE A 155 1.09 5.98 -13.46
N GLU A 156 0.54 6.59 -14.51
CA GLU A 156 1.31 7.34 -15.50
C GLU A 156 2.05 8.54 -14.87
N VAL A 157 1.38 9.32 -14.02
CA VAL A 157 1.95 10.57 -13.49
C VAL A 157 2.77 10.38 -12.21
N ASP A 158 2.50 9.31 -11.46
CA ASP A 158 3.19 8.97 -10.21
C ASP A 158 3.15 7.44 -10.01
N PRO A 159 4.09 6.73 -10.65
CA PRO A 159 4.06 5.27 -10.74
C PRO A 159 4.46 4.58 -9.43
N ASN A 160 4.63 5.30 -8.33
CA ASN A 160 5.03 4.75 -7.03
C ASN A 160 3.87 4.69 -6.03
N ILE A 161 2.65 5.04 -6.44
CA ILE A 161 1.45 4.88 -5.63
C ILE A 161 0.89 3.46 -5.80
N SER A 162 1.25 2.55 -4.88
CA SER A 162 0.85 1.14 -4.90
C SER A 162 -0.66 0.94 -5.09
N THR A 163 -1.48 1.74 -4.41
CA THR A 163 -2.94 1.62 -4.45
C THR A 163 -3.54 1.80 -5.85
N ASN A 164 -2.88 2.54 -6.76
CA ASN A 164 -3.34 2.64 -8.15
C ASN A 164 -3.23 1.29 -8.87
N TYR A 165 -2.09 0.60 -8.74
CA TYR A 165 -1.91 -0.73 -9.29
C TYR A 165 -2.82 -1.77 -8.63
N TYR A 166 -3.04 -1.65 -7.31
CA TYR A 166 -3.96 -2.53 -6.58
C TYR A 166 -5.37 -2.49 -7.19
N ASN A 167 -5.91 -1.28 -7.37
CA ASN A 167 -7.24 -1.09 -7.91
C ASN A 167 -7.32 -1.47 -9.40
N ALA A 168 -6.32 -1.09 -10.20
CA ALA A 168 -6.27 -1.42 -11.62
C ALA A 168 -6.14 -2.93 -11.86
N SER A 169 -5.32 -3.65 -11.08
CA SER A 169 -5.20 -5.11 -11.17
C SER A 169 -6.52 -5.82 -10.87
N ARG A 170 -7.26 -5.37 -9.85
CA ARG A 170 -8.60 -5.90 -9.52
C ARG A 170 -9.66 -5.56 -10.57
N TYR A 171 -9.58 -4.40 -11.21
CA TYR A 171 -10.42 -4.07 -12.35
C TYR A 171 -10.19 -5.04 -13.50
N TYR A 172 -8.93 -5.26 -13.87
CA TYR A 172 -8.58 -6.15 -14.97
C TYR A 172 -8.88 -7.61 -14.69
N ASP A 173 -8.72 -8.05 -13.44
CA ASP A 173 -9.19 -9.34 -12.95
C ASP A 173 -10.70 -9.50 -13.23
N ASN A 174 -11.50 -8.53 -12.79
CA ASN A 174 -12.95 -8.53 -13.01
C ASN A 174 -13.35 -8.51 -14.49
N LYS A 175 -12.58 -7.84 -15.35
CA LYS A 175 -12.79 -7.80 -16.80
C LYS A 175 -12.18 -8.99 -17.54
N ASN A 176 -11.62 -9.97 -16.83
CA ASN A 176 -10.95 -11.14 -17.38
C ASN A 176 -9.78 -10.77 -18.33
N ASN A 177 -9.16 -9.61 -18.11
CA ASN A 177 -7.92 -9.18 -18.77
C ASN A 177 -6.73 -9.65 -17.92
N LEU A 178 -6.47 -10.95 -17.96
CA LEU A 178 -5.54 -11.62 -17.05
C LEU A 178 -4.11 -11.09 -17.14
N LEU A 179 -3.65 -10.69 -18.34
CA LEU A 179 -2.29 -10.19 -18.53
C LEU A 179 -2.03 -8.91 -17.73
N TRP A 180 -2.90 -7.90 -17.89
CA TRP A 180 -2.75 -6.63 -17.18
C TRP A 180 -3.05 -6.76 -15.69
N SER A 181 -3.98 -7.66 -15.32
CA SER A 181 -4.21 -8.01 -13.91
C SER A 181 -2.93 -8.52 -13.25
N VAL A 182 -2.23 -9.46 -13.88
CA VAL A 182 -0.95 -10.01 -13.41
C VAL A 182 0.14 -8.93 -13.34
N ILE A 183 0.33 -8.14 -14.41
CA ILE A 183 1.39 -7.13 -14.47
C ILE A 183 1.21 -6.07 -13.37
N TYR A 184 0.02 -5.50 -13.24
CA TYR A 184 -0.25 -4.50 -12.21
C TYR A 184 -0.27 -5.11 -10.81
N GLY A 185 -0.78 -6.34 -10.66
CA GLY A 185 -0.78 -7.03 -9.38
C GLY A 185 0.63 -7.29 -8.87
N GLU A 186 1.54 -7.72 -9.75
CA GLU A 186 2.93 -7.95 -9.36
C GLU A 186 3.71 -6.64 -9.11
N LEU A 187 3.43 -5.57 -9.86
CA LEU A 187 3.96 -4.22 -9.54
C LEU A 187 3.49 -3.75 -8.15
N PHE A 188 2.21 -3.93 -7.82
CA PHE A 188 1.70 -3.67 -6.48
C PHE A 188 2.45 -4.48 -5.42
N LEU A 189 2.63 -5.79 -5.62
CA LEU A 189 3.29 -6.68 -4.66
C LEU A 189 4.74 -6.27 -4.35
N ASN A 190 5.42 -5.63 -5.30
CA ASN A 190 6.77 -5.12 -5.11
C ASN A 190 6.80 -3.71 -4.48
N LEU A 191 5.81 -2.86 -4.75
CA LEU A 191 5.65 -1.56 -4.10
C LEU A 191 5.14 -1.68 -2.65
N GLU A 192 4.33 -2.70 -2.37
CA GLU A 192 3.68 -2.96 -1.09
C GLU A 192 3.69 -4.45 -0.77
N SER A 193 4.82 -4.91 -0.22
CA SER A 193 5.05 -6.34 0.02
C SER A 193 4.61 -6.85 1.39
N LEU A 194 4.26 -5.97 2.32
CA LEU A 194 4.07 -6.29 3.74
C LEU A 194 2.74 -5.74 4.28
N SER A 195 1.64 -6.00 3.58
CA SER A 195 0.29 -5.64 4.03
C SER A 195 -0.71 -6.79 3.85
N ASP A 196 -1.89 -6.70 4.49
CA ASP A 196 -2.97 -7.68 4.27
C ASP A 196 -3.42 -7.70 2.80
N ARG A 197 -3.33 -6.55 2.12
CA ARG A 197 -3.61 -6.44 0.68
C ARG A 197 -2.62 -7.25 -0.16
N THR A 198 -1.38 -7.43 0.31
CA THR A 198 -0.39 -8.31 -0.33
C THR A 198 -0.91 -9.74 -0.43
N VAL A 199 -1.52 -10.28 0.64
CA VAL A 199 -2.06 -11.65 0.62
C VAL A 199 -3.16 -11.79 -0.42
N ILE A 200 -4.10 -10.85 -0.45
CA ILE A 200 -5.18 -10.82 -1.44
C ILE A 200 -4.61 -10.77 -2.87
N MET A 201 -3.65 -9.87 -3.12
CA MET A 201 -3.11 -9.70 -4.46
C MET A 201 -2.27 -10.90 -4.91
N LYS A 202 -1.57 -11.59 -4.01
CA LYS A 202 -0.87 -12.83 -4.37
C LYS A 202 -1.80 -13.90 -4.91
N ASN A 203 -2.99 -14.05 -4.32
CA ASN A 203 -3.99 -15.00 -4.80
C ASN A 203 -4.45 -14.62 -6.22
N ILE A 204 -4.84 -13.35 -6.43
CA ILE A 204 -5.24 -12.84 -7.76
C ILE A 204 -4.14 -13.08 -8.80
N VAL A 205 -2.90 -12.68 -8.50
CA VAL A 205 -1.77 -12.84 -9.42
C VAL A 205 -1.51 -14.31 -9.71
N THR A 206 -1.58 -15.20 -8.71
CA THR A 206 -1.35 -16.63 -8.88
C THR A 206 -2.43 -17.28 -9.74
N ASP A 207 -3.70 -17.01 -9.46
CA ASP A 207 -4.83 -17.58 -10.19
C ASP A 207 -4.84 -17.07 -11.64
N ASN A 208 -4.56 -15.77 -11.85
CA ASN A 208 -4.52 -15.19 -13.18
C ASN A 208 -3.30 -15.64 -14.00
N TYR A 209 -2.14 -15.85 -13.37
CA TYR A 209 -1.00 -16.48 -14.06
C TYR A 209 -1.36 -17.89 -14.52
N LYS A 210 -1.96 -18.71 -13.64
CA LYS A 210 -2.37 -20.08 -13.97
C LYS A 210 -3.39 -20.10 -15.11
N ALA A 211 -4.43 -19.28 -15.02
CA ALA A 211 -5.49 -19.20 -16.02
C ALA A 211 -4.98 -18.67 -17.37
N LEU A 212 -4.09 -17.67 -17.37
CA LEU A 212 -3.47 -17.13 -18.57
C LEU A 212 -2.63 -18.20 -19.30
N LEU A 213 -1.80 -18.94 -18.55
CA LEU A 213 -0.89 -19.94 -19.12
C LEU A 213 -1.59 -21.25 -19.48
N ALA A 214 -2.70 -21.59 -18.81
CA ALA A 214 -3.55 -22.72 -19.18
C ALA A 214 -4.34 -22.48 -20.47
N ASN A 215 -4.41 -21.25 -20.97
CA ASN A 215 -5.23 -20.88 -22.12
C ASN A 215 -4.39 -20.25 -23.25
N PRO A 216 -3.80 -21.09 -24.14
CA PRO A 216 -3.05 -20.60 -25.31
C PRO A 216 -3.89 -19.69 -26.22
N GLY A 217 -5.20 -19.89 -26.29
CA GLY A 217 -6.11 -19.06 -27.07
C GLY A 217 -6.20 -17.63 -26.54
N MET A 218 -6.15 -17.45 -25.22
CA MET A 218 -6.13 -16.12 -24.60
C MET A 218 -4.82 -15.38 -24.91
N LEU A 219 -3.67 -16.06 -24.77
CA LEU A 219 -2.38 -15.49 -25.19
C LEU A 219 -2.38 -15.12 -26.68
N LYS A 220 -2.99 -15.96 -27.53
CA LYS A 220 -3.14 -15.66 -28.95
C LYS A 220 -4.00 -14.42 -29.22
N GLY A 221 -5.04 -14.21 -28.42
CA GLY A 221 -5.84 -12.98 -28.44
C GLY A 221 -4.97 -11.73 -28.21
N TYR A 222 -4.12 -11.76 -27.18
CA TYR A 222 -3.20 -10.67 -26.89
C TYR A 222 -2.16 -10.45 -28.01
N GLU A 223 -1.58 -11.51 -28.57
CA GLU A 223 -0.64 -11.43 -29.70
C GLU A 223 -1.25 -10.76 -30.95
N THR A 224 -2.55 -10.90 -31.15
CA THR A 224 -3.22 -10.41 -32.36
C THR A 224 -3.82 -9.03 -32.17
N GLN A 225 -4.46 -8.79 -31.01
CA GLN A 225 -5.29 -7.60 -30.76
C GLN A 225 -4.69 -6.62 -29.76
N GLY A 226 -3.70 -7.04 -28.95
CA GLY A 226 -3.14 -6.19 -27.91
C GLY A 226 -2.29 -5.03 -28.44
N SER A 227 -1.96 -4.09 -27.55
CA SER A 227 -0.95 -3.06 -27.78
C SER A 227 0.41 -3.67 -28.17
N PRO A 228 1.33 -2.91 -28.78
CA PRO A 228 2.67 -3.42 -29.15
C PRO A 228 3.44 -4.06 -27.98
N PHE A 229 3.34 -3.47 -26.78
CA PHE A 229 3.93 -4.03 -25.56
C PHE A 229 3.24 -5.35 -25.16
N THR A 230 1.91 -5.36 -25.13
CA THR A 230 1.09 -6.54 -24.82
C THR A 230 1.40 -7.72 -25.75
N LYS A 231 1.52 -7.44 -27.06
CA LYS A 231 1.89 -8.42 -28.08
C LYS A 231 3.26 -9.04 -27.81
N ALA A 232 4.24 -8.20 -27.46
CA ALA A 232 5.58 -8.67 -27.12
C ALA A 232 5.56 -9.57 -25.88
N VAL A 233 4.88 -9.17 -24.80
CA VAL A 233 4.81 -9.95 -23.56
C VAL A 233 4.12 -11.30 -23.82
N ALA A 234 2.94 -11.28 -24.46
CA ALA A 234 2.19 -12.50 -24.77
C ALA A 234 2.99 -13.44 -25.68
N GLY A 235 3.65 -12.89 -26.71
CA GLY A 235 4.46 -13.67 -27.65
C GLY A 235 5.70 -14.31 -27.03
N VAL A 236 6.31 -13.69 -26.01
CA VAL A 236 7.41 -14.33 -25.26
C VAL A 236 6.86 -15.44 -24.35
N LEU A 237 5.76 -15.19 -23.62
CA LEU A 237 5.15 -16.21 -22.76
C LEU A 237 4.70 -17.45 -23.56
N ALA A 238 4.11 -17.25 -24.74
CA ALA A 238 3.59 -18.32 -25.58
C ALA A 238 4.66 -19.32 -26.05
N LYS A 239 5.94 -18.90 -26.13
CA LYS A 239 7.07 -19.76 -26.54
C LYS A 239 7.41 -20.87 -25.55
N HIS A 240 6.89 -20.79 -24.32
CA HIS A 240 7.32 -21.65 -23.21
C HIS A 240 6.17 -22.46 -22.61
N LEU A 241 5.02 -22.53 -23.29
CA LEU A 241 3.85 -23.27 -22.82
C LEU A 241 4.05 -24.79 -22.83
N ASP A 242 4.99 -25.30 -23.63
CA ASP A 242 5.39 -26.71 -23.65
C ASP A 242 5.98 -27.18 -22.30
N LEU A 243 6.60 -26.26 -21.55
CA LEU A 243 7.13 -26.49 -20.21
C LEU A 243 6.04 -26.76 -19.16
N LEU A 244 4.77 -26.59 -19.51
CA LEU A 244 3.61 -26.79 -18.63
C LEU A 244 2.87 -28.11 -18.90
N SER A 245 3.42 -28.98 -19.75
CA SER A 245 2.82 -30.26 -20.15
C SER A 245 2.51 -31.21 -18.99
N GLU A 246 3.29 -31.16 -17.91
CA GLU A 246 3.07 -31.93 -16.68
C GLU A 246 2.17 -31.23 -15.66
N GLY A 247 1.70 -30.02 -15.97
CA GLY A 247 0.83 -29.21 -15.11
C GLY A 247 1.44 -27.86 -14.72
N ILE A 248 0.57 -27.00 -14.17
CA ILE A 248 0.96 -25.65 -13.70
C ILE A 248 1.18 -25.68 -12.19
N THR A 249 2.44 -25.87 -11.79
CA THR A 249 2.91 -25.87 -10.40
C THR A 249 3.79 -24.65 -10.15
N PRO A 250 4.10 -24.29 -8.89
CA PRO A 250 5.07 -23.24 -8.61
C PRO A 250 6.41 -23.44 -9.34
N GLU A 251 6.90 -24.66 -9.46
CA GLU A 251 8.16 -24.99 -10.13
C GLU A 251 8.09 -24.78 -11.66
N SER A 252 7.00 -25.23 -12.30
CA SER A 252 6.82 -25.01 -13.73
C SER A 252 6.59 -23.53 -14.06
N LEU A 253 5.89 -22.79 -13.17
CA LEU A 253 5.78 -21.32 -13.23
C LEU A 253 7.14 -20.63 -13.09
N THR A 254 7.97 -21.00 -12.12
CA THR A 254 9.34 -20.47 -11.96
C THR A 254 10.15 -20.70 -13.23
N THR A 255 10.01 -21.87 -13.85
CA THR A 255 10.72 -22.23 -15.08
C THR A 255 10.28 -21.37 -16.26
N VAL A 256 8.96 -21.26 -16.50
CA VAL A 256 8.41 -20.41 -17.57
C VAL A 256 8.81 -18.96 -17.37
N ARG A 257 8.74 -18.43 -16.14
CA ARG A 257 9.12 -17.04 -15.84
C ARG A 257 10.61 -16.81 -16.01
N THR A 258 11.45 -17.79 -15.69
CA THR A 258 12.90 -17.72 -15.94
C THR A 258 13.17 -17.60 -17.44
N ARG A 259 12.54 -18.45 -18.26
CA ARG A 259 12.67 -18.38 -19.73
C ARG A 259 12.15 -17.07 -20.29
N PHE A 260 10.99 -16.62 -19.81
CA PHE A 260 10.42 -15.33 -20.18
C PHE A 260 11.40 -14.18 -19.95
N VAL A 261 12.00 -14.08 -18.76
CA VAL A 261 12.95 -12.99 -18.47
C VAL A 261 14.15 -13.05 -19.40
N LEU A 262 14.74 -14.23 -19.61
CA LEU A 262 15.90 -14.38 -20.51
C LEU A 262 15.57 -13.96 -21.95
N ASP A 263 14.45 -14.43 -22.49
CA ASP A 263 14.00 -14.11 -23.85
C ASP A 263 13.61 -12.63 -23.99
N TRP A 264 12.95 -12.06 -22.98
CA TRP A 264 12.58 -10.65 -22.95
C TRP A 264 13.81 -9.74 -23.05
N PHE A 265 14.86 -10.03 -22.28
CA PHE A 265 16.08 -9.22 -22.31
C PHE A 265 16.90 -9.39 -23.57
N ASN A 266 16.76 -10.52 -24.25
CA ASN A 266 17.40 -10.73 -25.56
C ASN A 266 16.65 -10.01 -26.70
N GLN A 267 15.32 -9.88 -26.61
CA GLN A 267 14.49 -9.45 -27.74
C GLN A 267 13.88 -8.05 -27.59
N TYR A 268 13.40 -7.69 -26.39
CA TYR A 268 12.48 -6.57 -26.20
C TYR A 268 12.92 -5.54 -25.18
N ALA A 269 13.82 -5.85 -24.24
CA ALA A 269 14.17 -4.92 -23.16
C ALA A 269 14.74 -3.56 -23.63
N ALA A 270 15.39 -3.52 -24.79
CA ALA A 270 15.86 -2.26 -25.38
C ALA A 270 14.72 -1.38 -25.90
N GLN A 271 13.67 -2.01 -26.46
CA GLN A 271 12.49 -1.32 -26.97
C GLN A 271 11.51 -0.97 -25.85
N TYR A 272 11.37 -1.86 -24.87
CA TYR A 272 10.42 -1.77 -23.77
C TYR A 272 11.13 -1.97 -22.41
N PRO A 273 11.92 -1.00 -21.95
CA PRO A 273 12.48 -1.05 -20.60
C PRO A 273 11.32 -1.07 -19.59
N PHE A 274 11.32 -2.05 -18.68
CA PHE A 274 10.19 -2.25 -17.77
C PHE A 274 10.66 -2.75 -16.40
N ARG A 275 10.36 -1.95 -15.38
CA ARG A 275 10.93 -2.09 -14.04
C ARG A 275 10.68 -3.45 -13.41
N LEU A 276 9.49 -4.02 -13.63
CA LEU A 276 9.11 -5.32 -13.10
C LEU A 276 10.05 -6.41 -13.66
N PHE A 277 10.23 -6.46 -14.98
CA PHE A 277 11.08 -7.47 -15.62
C PHE A 277 12.55 -7.24 -15.28
N ASP A 278 13.00 -5.98 -15.17
CA ASP A 278 14.33 -5.67 -14.65
C ASP A 278 14.55 -6.18 -13.22
N HIS A 279 13.53 -6.09 -12.37
CA HIS A 279 13.61 -6.61 -11.00
C HIS A 279 13.69 -8.14 -10.99
N GLN A 280 12.88 -8.81 -11.79
CA GLN A 280 12.92 -10.26 -11.95
C GLN A 280 14.30 -10.72 -12.46
N ARG A 281 14.89 -10.00 -13.42
CA ARG A 281 16.27 -10.26 -13.89
C ARG A 281 17.31 -10.07 -12.79
N GLN A 282 17.20 -9.03 -11.97
CA GLN A 282 18.11 -8.81 -10.84
C GLN A 282 18.00 -9.96 -9.83
N LEU A 283 16.78 -10.39 -9.49
CA LEU A 283 16.56 -11.54 -8.62
C LEU A 283 17.16 -12.83 -9.20
N LEU A 284 17.09 -13.03 -10.52
CA LEU A 284 17.76 -14.16 -11.19
C LEU A 284 19.28 -14.09 -11.05
N GLN A 285 19.88 -12.91 -11.27
CA GLN A 285 21.32 -12.70 -11.16
C GLN A 285 21.84 -12.85 -9.73
N GLU A 286 21.03 -12.47 -8.74
CA GLU A 286 21.34 -12.57 -7.31
C GLU A 286 21.02 -13.95 -6.72
N GLY A 287 20.46 -14.88 -7.51
CA GLY A 287 20.07 -16.22 -7.03
C GLY A 287 18.84 -16.23 -6.11
N LEU A 288 18.03 -15.16 -6.13
CA LEU A 288 16.86 -14.96 -5.26
C LEU A 288 15.52 -15.19 -5.97
N PHE A 289 15.55 -15.50 -7.26
CA PHE A 289 14.33 -15.62 -8.06
C PHE A 289 13.45 -16.79 -7.63
N ASP A 290 14.03 -17.93 -7.25
CA ASP A 290 13.22 -19.06 -6.75
C ASP A 290 12.50 -18.69 -5.46
N ALA A 291 13.20 -18.12 -4.47
CA ALA A 291 12.60 -17.63 -3.24
C ALA A 291 11.48 -16.61 -3.48
N TYR A 292 11.65 -15.71 -4.46
CA TYR A 292 10.61 -14.78 -4.89
C TYR A 292 9.37 -15.49 -5.46
N ASN A 293 9.57 -16.49 -6.32
CA ASN A 293 8.48 -17.28 -6.90
C ASN A 293 7.75 -18.12 -5.84
N GLN A 294 8.48 -18.70 -4.89
CA GLN A 294 7.91 -19.47 -3.78
C GLN A 294 7.07 -18.56 -2.87
N TRP A 295 7.59 -17.35 -2.57
CA TRP A 295 6.84 -16.32 -1.84
C TRP A 295 5.60 -15.85 -2.60
N LEU A 296 5.64 -15.77 -3.93
CA LEU A 296 4.51 -15.33 -4.74
C LEU A 296 3.45 -16.42 -4.89
N PHE A 297 3.83 -17.60 -5.41
CA PHE A 297 2.91 -18.65 -5.85
C PHE A 297 2.66 -19.71 -4.79
N THR A 298 3.70 -20.23 -4.16
CA THR A 298 3.55 -21.33 -3.18
C THR A 298 2.84 -20.83 -1.93
N ALA A 299 3.22 -19.64 -1.43
CA ALA A 299 2.54 -19.04 -0.28
C ALA A 299 1.04 -18.77 -0.53
N ALA A 300 0.65 -18.49 -1.78
CA ALA A 300 -0.74 -18.32 -2.17
C ALA A 300 -1.47 -19.66 -2.33
N ALA A 301 -0.83 -20.64 -2.96
CA ALA A 301 -1.43 -21.93 -3.27
C ALA A 301 -1.54 -22.87 -2.06
N SER A 302 -0.53 -22.90 -1.20
CA SER A 302 -0.49 -23.74 0.00
C SER A 302 0.46 -23.12 1.05
N PRO A 303 -0.09 -22.43 2.07
CA PRO A 303 0.72 -21.88 3.16
C PRO A 303 1.58 -22.94 3.86
N ASP A 304 1.09 -24.16 4.02
CA ASP A 304 1.82 -25.27 4.65
C ASP A 304 2.99 -25.75 3.79
N ALA A 305 2.79 -25.86 2.47
CA ALA A 305 3.87 -26.19 1.54
C ALA A 305 4.93 -25.09 1.52
N TYR A 306 4.52 -23.81 1.60
CA TYR A 306 5.45 -22.69 1.71
C TYR A 306 6.26 -22.75 3.01
N GLN A 307 5.66 -23.05 4.16
CA GLN A 307 6.40 -23.22 5.41
C GLN A 307 7.38 -24.40 5.37
N THR A 308 6.98 -25.49 4.71
CA THR A 308 7.87 -26.64 4.46
C THR A 308 9.07 -26.22 3.61
N TRP A 309 8.83 -25.48 2.52
CA TRP A 309 9.89 -24.96 1.67
C TRP A 309 10.81 -23.99 2.42
N VAL A 310 10.27 -23.06 3.19
CA VAL A 310 11.03 -22.11 4.02
C VAL A 310 11.90 -22.84 5.04
N SER A 311 11.43 -23.95 5.61
CA SER A 311 12.21 -24.74 6.56
C SER A 311 13.39 -25.45 5.89
N ALA A 312 13.24 -25.86 4.63
CA ALA A 312 14.29 -26.50 3.84
C ALA A 312 15.27 -25.50 3.20
N HIS A 313 14.86 -24.25 2.97
CA HIS A 313 15.61 -23.20 2.27
C HIS A 313 15.66 -21.91 3.11
N SER A 314 16.00 -22.05 4.39
CA SER A 314 15.92 -20.95 5.36
C SER A 314 16.82 -19.77 4.97
N GLN A 315 18.04 -20.06 4.50
CA GLN A 315 19.02 -19.03 4.12
C GLN A 315 18.57 -18.25 2.89
N GLU A 316 18.03 -18.92 1.87
CA GLU A 316 17.51 -18.32 0.64
C GLU A 316 16.31 -17.42 0.95
N ASN A 317 15.37 -17.92 1.76
CA ASN A 317 14.21 -17.15 2.20
C ASN A 317 14.63 -15.92 3.03
N GLU A 318 15.55 -16.07 3.98
CA GLU A 318 16.07 -14.95 4.77
C GLU A 318 16.75 -13.89 3.90
N ASN A 319 17.55 -14.30 2.91
CA ASN A 319 18.20 -13.39 1.98
C ASN A 319 17.17 -12.61 1.15
N PHE A 320 16.14 -13.29 0.65
CA PHE A 320 15.06 -12.65 -0.09
C PHE A 320 14.26 -11.66 0.79
N LEU A 321 13.86 -12.07 2.00
CA LEU A 321 13.14 -11.19 2.93
C LEU A 321 13.99 -9.98 3.35
N LYS A 322 15.31 -10.16 3.51
CA LYS A 322 16.23 -9.05 3.77
C LYS A 322 16.26 -8.08 2.60
N LEU A 323 16.33 -8.58 1.35
CA LEU A 323 16.26 -7.73 0.16
C LEU A 323 14.95 -6.93 0.14
N GLN A 324 13.82 -7.61 0.33
CA GLN A 324 12.48 -7.00 0.31
C GLN A 324 12.31 -5.90 1.38
N ARG A 325 12.93 -6.07 2.55
CA ARG A 325 12.87 -5.08 3.65
C ARG A 325 13.88 -3.93 3.50
N SER A 326 15.00 -4.17 2.84
CA SER A 326 16.11 -3.21 2.77
C SER A 326 16.12 -2.37 1.49
N ARG A 327 15.50 -2.84 0.41
CA ARG A 327 15.52 -2.18 -0.89
C ARG A 327 14.15 -1.68 -1.27
N VAL A 328 14.04 -0.35 -1.45
CA VAL A 328 12.82 0.27 -1.97
C VAL A 328 12.69 -0.07 -3.45
N PHE A 329 11.63 -0.78 -3.81
CA PHE A 329 11.23 -0.92 -5.21
C PHE A 329 10.62 0.40 -5.68
N LYS A 330 11.20 0.98 -6.73
CA LYS A 330 10.72 2.23 -7.34
C LYS A 330 10.52 2.02 -8.84
N VAL A 331 9.36 2.46 -9.33
CA VAL A 331 9.03 2.47 -10.76
C VAL A 331 9.42 3.83 -11.36
N PRO A 332 10.15 3.86 -12.50
CA PRO A 332 10.46 5.09 -13.23
C PRO A 332 9.22 5.70 -13.91
N GLU A 333 9.14 7.03 -13.99
CA GLU A 333 8.00 7.79 -14.57
C GLU A 333 7.71 7.47 -16.04
N ASN A 334 8.66 6.94 -16.81
CA ASN A 334 8.54 6.72 -18.25
C ASN A 334 8.38 5.25 -18.66
N GLN A 335 8.01 4.37 -17.73
CA GLN A 335 7.85 2.93 -17.98
C GLN A 335 6.38 2.49 -17.82
N HIS A 336 5.46 3.29 -18.36
CA HIS A 336 4.04 2.97 -18.51
C HIS A 336 3.75 2.66 -19.97
N TYR A 337 3.09 1.53 -20.24
CA TYR A 337 2.73 1.11 -21.59
C TYR A 337 1.22 0.96 -21.70
N GLU A 338 0.66 1.42 -22.83
CA GLU A 338 -0.78 1.37 -23.09
C GLU A 338 -1.27 -0.08 -23.27
N HIS A 339 -2.53 -0.30 -22.95
CA HIS A 339 -3.22 -1.60 -22.92
C HIS A 339 -4.14 -1.77 -24.14
#